data_AF-W1WKF1-F1
#
_entry.id   AF-W1WKF1-F1
#
_cell.length_a   1.000
_cell.length_b   1.000
_cell.length_c   1.000
_cell.angle_alpha   90.00
_cell.angle_beta   90.00
_cell.angle_gamma   90.00
#
_symmetry.space_group_name_H-M   'P 1'
#
loop_
_entity.id
_entity.type
_entity.pdbx_description
1 polymer ?
#
loop_
_entity_poly.entity_id
_entity_poly.type
_entity_poly.pdbx_seq_one_letter_code
_entity_poly.pdbx_strand_id
1 'polypeptide(L)' 'LHWWRTSVEGKQEHYFTTRLTDSTIVDMKLHMPHCQDPAKREFTQLLEVSLAYRKIEWEHVKSGTSGADDWRAPLEA' A
#
# COMPACT_ATOMS: atom_id res chain seq x y z
N LEU A 1 -1.75 -1.04 -5.48
CA LEU A 1 -1.77 -1.82 -4.23
C LEU A 1 -3.16 -2.41 -4.05
N HIS A 2 -3.26 -3.74 -3.92
CA HIS A 2 -4.51 -4.44 -3.65
C HIS A 2 -4.53 -4.90 -2.20
N TRP A 3 -5.58 -4.50 -1.47
CA TRP A 3 -5.78 -4.86 -0.09
C TRP A 3 -6.75 -6.04 0.00
N TRP A 4 -6.35 -7.05 0.77
CA TRP A 4 -7.08 -8.30 0.91
C TRP A 4 -7.56 -8.48 2.34
N ARG A 5 -8.73 -9.11 2.49
CA ARG A 5 -9.28 -9.55 3.78
C ARG A 5 -9.96 -10.90 3.62
N THR A 6 -10.17 -11.59 4.72
CA THR A 6 -11.00 -12.79 4.76
C THR A 6 -12.48 -12.40 4.68
N SER A 7 -13.20 -12.94 3.69
CA SER A 7 -14.64 -12.75 3.51
C SER A 7 -15.46 -13.59 4.49
N VAL A 8 -16.78 -13.39 4.50
CA VAL A 8 -17.71 -14.18 5.33
C VAL A 8 -17.74 -15.66 4.93
N GLU A 9 -17.41 -15.97 3.66
CA GLU A 9 -17.25 -17.33 3.14
C GLU A 9 -15.87 -17.94 3.45
N GLY A 10 -15.01 -17.24 4.20
CA GLY A 10 -13.67 -17.70 4.57
C GLY A 10 -12.65 -17.63 3.44
N LYS A 11 -12.94 -16.91 2.35
CA LYS A 11 -12.03 -16.77 1.20
C LYS A 11 -11.32 -15.42 1.24
N GLN A 12 -10.13 -15.34 0.66
CA GLN A 12 -9.46 -14.06 0.47
C GLN A 12 -10.21 -13.26 -0.60
N GLU A 13 -10.64 -12.05 -0.25
CA GLU A 13 -11.26 -11.12 -1.19
C GLU A 13 -10.47 -9.81 -1.27
N HIS A 14 -10.29 -9.32 -2.50
CA HIS A 14 -9.80 -7.99 -2.77
C HIS A 14 -10.95 -7.00 -2.50
N TYR A 15 -10.78 -6.15 -1.49
CA TYR A 15 -11.84 -5.23 -1.06
C TYR A 15 -11.52 -3.75 -1.30
N PHE A 16 -10.23 -3.42 -1.43
CA PHE A 16 -9.79 -2.03 -1.59
C PHE A 16 -8.55 -1.94 -2.47
N THR A 17 -8.50 -0.89 -3.31
CA THR A 17 -7.35 -0.57 -4.15
C THR A 17 -6.81 0.81 -3.83
N THR A 18 -5.49 0.92 -3.77
CA THR A 18 -4.77 2.19 -3.85
C THR A 18 -3.93 2.20 -5.13
N ARG A 19 -4.15 3.16 -6.02
CA ARG A 19 -3.41 3.32 -7.27
C ARG A 19 -2.65 4.63 -7.25
N LEU A 20 -1.36 4.58 -7.57
CA LEU A 20 -0.50 5.75 -7.74
C LEU A 20 -0.21 5.94 -9.22
N THR A 21 -0.25 7.19 -9.70
CA THR A 21 0.17 7.55 -11.07
C THR A 21 1.36 8.50 -11.01
N ASP A 22 2.33 8.29 -11.90
CA ASP A 22 3.60 9.02 -11.97
C ASP A 22 4.32 9.05 -10.60
N SER A 23 4.49 7.88 -9.99
CA SER A 23 5.20 7.73 -8.72
C SER A 23 6.71 7.61 -8.92
N THR A 24 7.48 8.22 -8.04
CA THR A 24 8.95 8.14 -7.98
C THR A 24 9.38 7.56 -6.64
N ILE A 25 10.35 6.64 -6.66
CA ILE A 25 10.98 6.13 -5.44
C ILE A 25 11.85 7.23 -4.85
N VAL A 26 11.59 7.61 -3.60
CA VAL A 26 12.33 8.69 -2.92
C VAL A 26 13.31 8.16 -1.87
N ASP A 27 13.09 6.95 -1.37
CA ASP A 27 13.98 6.29 -0.41
C ASP A 27 13.80 4.77 -0.47
N MET A 28 14.86 4.04 -0.12
CA MET A 28 14.85 2.59 0.01
C MET A 28 15.67 2.20 1.23
N LYS A 29 15.02 1.60 2.23
CA LYS A 29 15.68 1.10 3.44
C LYS A 29 15.62 -0.41 3.48
N LEU A 30 16.79 -1.04 3.38
CA LEU A 30 16.94 -2.49 3.54
C LEU A 30 17.41 -2.81 4.96
N HIS A 31 16.63 -3.60 5.68
CA HIS A 31 16.95 -4.07 7.02
C HIS A 31 16.88 -5.60 7.08
N MET A 32 17.91 -6.21 7.65
CA MET A 32 17.89 -7.62 8.03
C MET A 32 17.92 -7.70 9.56
N PRO A 33 16.94 -8.36 10.18
CA PRO A 33 16.93 -8.59 11.62
C PRO A 33 18.15 -9.37 12.11
N HIS A 34 18.50 -9.17 13.37
CA HIS A 34 19.62 -9.86 14.00
C HIS A 34 19.33 -11.36 14.16
N CYS A 35 20.18 -12.23 13.60
CA CYS A 35 19.93 -13.68 13.56
C CYS A 35 19.87 -14.37 14.93
N GLN A 36 20.45 -13.77 15.98
CA GLN A 36 20.42 -14.33 17.33
C GLN A 36 19.19 -13.89 18.14
N ASP A 37 18.36 -12.98 17.63
CA ASP A 37 17.14 -12.54 18.31
C ASP A 37 15.99 -13.52 18.00
N PRO A 38 15.61 -14.40 18.95
CA PRO A 38 14.57 -15.40 18.71
C PRO A 38 13.20 -14.77 18.44
N ALA A 39 12.95 -13.54 18.91
CA ALA A 39 11.69 -12.84 18.67
C ALA A 39 11.53 -12.43 17.20
N LYS A 40 12.61 -12.45 16.41
CA LYS A 40 12.62 -12.05 15.00
C LYS A 40 12.86 -13.22 14.04
N ARG A 41 12.79 -14.47 14.53
CA ARG A 41 13.12 -15.68 13.77
C ARG A 41 12.33 -15.85 12.48
N GLU A 42 11.08 -15.38 12.47
CA GLU A 42 10.16 -15.56 11.33
C GLU A 42 10.38 -14.52 10.22
N PHE A 43 11.14 -13.46 10.50
CA PHE A 43 11.42 -12.43 9.50
C PHE A 43 12.61 -12.81 8.62
N THR A 44 12.55 -12.39 7.36
CA THR A 44 13.66 -12.41 6.41
C THR A 44 14.22 -11.00 6.27
N GLN A 45 14.50 -10.54 5.05
CA GLN A 45 14.82 -9.14 4.78
C GLN A 45 13.55 -8.30 4.69
N LEU A 46 13.62 -7.11 5.26
CA LEU A 46 12.58 -6.09 5.19
C LEU A 46 13.10 -4.97 4.28
N LEU A 47 12.45 -4.78 3.14
CA LEU A 47 12.71 -3.66 2.23
C LEU A 47 11.56 -2.68 2.29
N GLU A 48 11.80 -1.53 2.91
CA GLU A 48 10.88 -0.40 2.89
C GLU A 48 11.18 0.47 1.66
N VAL A 49 10.18 0.69 0.81
CA VAL A 49 10.28 1.53 -0.37
C VAL A 49 9.33 2.71 -0.20
N SER A 50 9.88 3.93 -0.15
CA SER A 50 9.09 5.15 -0.03
C SER A 50 8.80 5.73 -1.41
N LEU A 51 7.55 6.13 -1.65
CA LEU A 51 7.08 6.65 -2.93
C LEU A 51 6.55 8.08 -2.75
N ALA A 52 7.08 9.01 -3.53
CA ALA A 52 6.36 10.23 -3.87
C ALA A 52 5.49 9.95 -5.10
N TYR A 53 4.36 10.64 -5.21
CA TYR A 53 3.41 10.44 -6.30
C TYR A 53 2.79 11.76 -6.71
N ARG A 54 2.31 11.82 -7.96
CA ARG A 54 1.57 12.98 -8.48
C ARG A 54 0.07 12.86 -8.24
N LYS A 55 -0.49 11.67 -8.51
CA LYS A 55 -1.90 11.36 -8.34
C LYS A 55 -2.05 10.07 -7.56
N ILE A 56 -3.03 10.05 -6.67
CA ILE A 56 -3.46 8.88 -5.91
C ILE A 56 -4.96 8.66 -6.08
N GLU A 57 -5.35 7.41 -6.20
CA GLU A 57 -6.74 6.98 -6.29
C GLU A 57 -6.99 5.87 -5.27
N TRP A 58 -8.08 6.02 -4.53
CA TRP A 58 -8.57 5.05 -3.57
C TRP A 58 -9.93 4.53 -4.04
N GLU A 59 -10.11 3.22 -4.01
CA GLU A 59 -11.35 2.58 -4.40
C GLU A 59 -11.70 1.48 -3.42
N HIS A 60 -12.85 1.59 -2.76
CA HIS A 60 -13.42 0.52 -1.97
C HIS A 60 -14.32 -0.36 -2.85
N VAL A 61 -13.71 -1.33 -3.52
CA VAL A 61 -14.33 -2.22 -4.52
C VAL A 61 -15.64 -2.85 -4.02
N LYS A 62 -15.72 -3.19 -2.72
CA LYS A 62 -16.89 -3.85 -2.13
C LYS A 62 -18.03 -2.91 -1.74
N SER A 63 -17.77 -1.61 -1.63
CA SER A 63 -18.76 -0.60 -1.20
C SER A 63 -19.01 0.45 -2.27
N GLY A 64 -18.27 0.41 -3.39
CA GLY A 64 -18.44 1.28 -4.55
C GLY A 64 -17.93 2.71 -4.35
N THR A 65 -17.50 3.09 -3.15
CA THR A 65 -16.98 4.43 -2.87
C THR A 65 -15.56 4.59 -3.39
N SER A 66 -15.24 5.75 -3.96
CA SER A 66 -13.92 6.09 -4.42
C SER A 66 -13.54 7.52 -4.03
N GLY A 67 -12.24 7.79 -4.01
CA GLY A 67 -11.67 9.12 -3.83
C GLY A 67 -10.40 9.23 -4.67
N ALA A 68 -10.05 10.45 -5.05
CA ALA A 68 -8.84 10.70 -5.81
C ALA A 68 -8.27 12.06 -5.42
N ASP A 69 -6.96 12.18 -5.52
CA ASP A 69 -6.22 13.43 -5.39
C ASP A 69 -5.17 13.51 -6.50
N ASP A 70 -5.06 14.66 -7.17
CA ASP A 70 -4.11 14.90 -8.26
C ASP A 70 -3.56 16.32 -8.17
N TRP A 71 -2.24 16.43 -7.98
CA TRP A 71 -1.56 17.72 -7.95
C TRP A 71 -1.73 18.53 -9.24
N ARG A 72 -2.01 17.89 -10.38
CA ARG A 72 -2.28 18.57 -11.67
C ARG A 72 -3.70 19.09 -11.82
N ALA A 73 -4.63 18.64 -10.97
CA ALA A 73 -6.04 19.05 -11.02
C ALA A 73 -6.57 19.24 -9.60
N PRO A 74 -6.01 20.21 -8.83
CA PRO A 74 -6.47 20.48 -7.49
C PRO A 74 -7.93 20.92 -7.51
N LEU A 75 -8.71 20.45 -6.54
CA LEU A 75 -10.08 20.93 -6.32
C LEU A 75 -9.99 22.26 -5.56
N GLU A 76 -10.65 23.30 -6.08
CA GLU A 76 -10.79 24.56 -5.35
C GLU A 76 -11.64 24.34 -4.08
N ALA A 77 -11.26 25.02 -2.99
CA ALA A 77 -11.87 24.90 -1.67
C ALA A 77 -13.19 25.68 -1.56
#